data_AF-A0AAV3T5R0-F1
#
_entry.id   AF-A0AAV3T5R0-F1
#
_cell.length_a   1.000
_cell.length_b   1.000
_cell.length_c   1.000
_cell.angle_alpha   90.00
_cell.angle_beta   90.00
_cell.angle_gamma   90.00
#
_symmetry.space_group_name_H-M   'P 1'
#
loop_
_entity.id
_entity.type
_entity.pdbx_description
1 polymer ?
#
loop_
_entity_poly.entity_id
_entity_poly.type
_entity_poly.pdbx_seq_one_letter_code
_entity_poly.pdbx_strand_id
1 'polypeptide(L)'
;MLELVSTSVIAGFTIVFGFAALGIVEAIVKPQFGRLATIAGGLAFAVGFTFLIVGRAELFNENFFDPVAAAVENDDSWMVGPLLRLWSVTFVLNLVGGVPFVWLLSVEGALPHGAPEALTVVAEEIVHRSAAAEFVKAFTGGALVTLLSFMLAAVDSVGSRIVMAYFVGFLLTLGPFSHAIVTMLHVVFGVAFGAPIGLAEFARTTVVVTAGNLVGGLGLVTVTHITQAMGARED
;
A
#
# COMPACT_ATOMS: atom_id res chain seq x y z
N MET A 1 -13.79 -17.21 4.58
CA MET A 1 -12.81 -17.10 5.69
C MET A 1 -11.44 -17.64 5.30
N LEU A 2 -11.30 -18.91 4.90
CA LEU A 2 -9.99 -19.44 4.48
C LEU A 2 -9.39 -18.71 3.27
N GLU A 3 -10.22 -18.40 2.27
CA GLU A 3 -9.83 -17.62 1.09
C GLU A 3 -9.28 -16.25 1.49
N LEU A 4 -10.09 -15.41 2.16
CA LEU A 4 -9.66 -14.11 2.71
C LEU A 4 -8.37 -14.20 3.53
N VAL A 5 -8.24 -15.23 4.38
CA VAL A 5 -7.00 -15.42 5.17
C VAL A 5 -5.81 -15.65 4.25
N SER A 6 -5.92 -16.57 3.30
CA SER A 6 -4.84 -16.89 2.38
C SER A 6 -4.48 -15.71 1.48
N THR A 7 -5.45 -15.05 0.86
CA THR A 7 -5.21 -13.95 -0.07
C THR A 7 -4.66 -12.71 0.63
N SER A 8 -5.12 -12.39 1.86
CA SER A 8 -4.54 -11.28 2.63
C SER A 8 -3.12 -11.56 3.10
N VAL A 9 -2.80 -12.80 3.51
CA VAL A 9 -1.42 -13.16 3.85
C VAL A 9 -0.52 -13.07 2.61
N ILE A 10 -0.98 -13.58 1.46
CA ILE A 10 -0.25 -13.49 0.19
C ILE A 10 -0.02 -12.03 -0.20
N ALA A 11 -1.02 -11.15 -0.08
CA ALA A 11 -0.87 -9.73 -0.42
C ALA A 11 0.29 -9.07 0.34
N GLY A 12 0.39 -9.31 1.66
CA GLY A 12 1.47 -8.82 2.49
C GLY A 12 2.85 -9.33 2.04
N PHE A 13 2.96 -10.63 1.83
CA PHE A 13 4.16 -11.30 1.33
C PHE A 13 4.61 -10.73 -0.02
N THR A 14 3.69 -10.59 -0.97
CA THR A 14 4.00 -10.18 -2.34
C THR A 14 4.59 -8.78 -2.42
N ILE A 15 4.13 -7.85 -1.59
CA ILE A 15 4.67 -6.49 -1.52
C ILE A 15 6.16 -6.48 -1.10
N VAL A 16 6.61 -7.46 -0.31
CA VAL A 16 8.01 -7.57 0.12
C VAL A 16 8.96 -7.76 -1.07
N PHE A 17 8.55 -8.45 -2.13
CA PHE A 17 9.35 -8.54 -3.36
C PHE A 17 9.54 -7.19 -4.04
N GLY A 18 8.53 -6.32 -4.00
CA GLY A 18 8.64 -4.95 -4.47
C GLY A 18 9.71 -4.17 -3.71
N PHE A 19 9.76 -4.32 -2.39
CA PHE A 19 10.82 -3.69 -1.57
C PHE A 19 12.21 -4.24 -1.85
N ALA A 20 12.34 -5.56 -2.03
CA ALA A 20 13.60 -6.15 -2.42
C ALA A 20 14.09 -5.56 -3.75
N ALA A 21 13.23 -5.49 -4.76
CA ALA A 21 13.55 -4.90 -6.06
C ALA A 21 13.92 -3.42 -5.94
N LEU A 22 13.16 -2.63 -5.15
CA LEU A 22 13.44 -1.23 -4.86
C LEU A 22 14.84 -1.07 -4.26
N GLY A 23 15.12 -1.74 -3.13
CA GLY A 23 16.40 -1.60 -2.43
C GLY A 23 17.59 -2.01 -3.29
N ILE A 24 17.46 -3.09 -4.06
CA ILE A 24 18.49 -3.57 -4.99
C ILE A 24 18.78 -2.53 -6.07
N VAL A 25 17.73 -2.02 -6.73
CA VAL A 25 17.89 -1.07 -7.83
C VAL A 25 18.41 0.27 -7.33
N GLU A 26 17.92 0.76 -6.19
CA GLU A 26 18.45 1.98 -5.59
C GLU A 26 19.93 1.86 -5.25
N ALA A 27 20.34 0.74 -4.66
CA ALA A 27 21.73 0.49 -4.31
C ALA A 27 22.67 0.50 -5.54
N ILE A 28 22.20 -0.04 -6.68
CA ILE A 28 22.96 -0.05 -7.94
C ILE A 28 23.06 1.35 -8.56
N VAL A 29 21.95 2.10 -8.55
CA VAL A 29 21.84 3.36 -9.29
C VAL A 29 22.39 4.55 -8.51
N LYS A 30 22.24 4.57 -7.17
CA LYS A 30 22.60 5.69 -6.30
C LYS A 30 24.06 6.15 -6.43
N PRO A 31 25.08 5.28 -6.51
CA PRO A 31 26.48 5.70 -6.63
C PRO A 31 26.78 6.51 -7.90
N GLN A 32 26.03 6.28 -8.98
CA GLN A 32 26.27 6.91 -10.29
C GLN A 32 25.33 8.07 -10.57
N PHE A 33 24.07 7.99 -10.10
CA PHE A 33 23.01 8.90 -10.53
C PHE A 33 22.27 9.61 -9.38
N GLY A 34 22.69 9.40 -8.12
CA GLY A 34 22.15 10.10 -6.95
C GLY A 34 20.63 9.98 -6.84
N ARG A 35 19.92 11.11 -6.88
CA ARG A 35 18.45 11.17 -6.71
C ARG A 35 17.65 10.41 -7.78
N LEU A 36 18.21 10.13 -8.95
CA LEU A 36 17.53 9.30 -9.95
C LEU A 36 17.35 7.85 -9.48
N ALA A 37 18.13 7.41 -8.48
CA ALA A 37 17.96 6.11 -7.86
C ALA A 37 16.56 5.91 -7.30
N THR A 38 15.98 6.91 -6.64
CA THR A 38 14.61 6.82 -6.08
C THR A 38 13.56 6.57 -7.16
N ILE A 39 13.72 7.17 -8.35
CA ILE A 39 12.83 6.93 -9.49
C ILE A 39 13.00 5.50 -10.00
N ALA A 40 14.25 5.05 -10.17
CA ALA A 40 14.56 3.70 -10.62
C ALA A 40 14.08 2.62 -9.63
N GLY A 41 14.27 2.85 -8.33
CA GLY A 41 13.77 2.01 -7.25
C GLY A 41 12.25 1.92 -7.26
N GLY A 42 11.57 3.04 -7.47
CA GLY A 42 10.11 3.06 -7.60
C GLY A 42 9.58 2.27 -8.80
N LEU A 43 10.25 2.37 -9.95
CA LEU A 43 9.93 1.56 -11.14
C LEU A 43 10.13 0.06 -10.88
N ALA A 44 11.12 -0.30 -10.04
CA ALA A 44 11.36 -1.67 -9.63
C ALA A 44 10.31 -2.17 -8.63
N PHE A 45 9.91 -1.33 -7.66
CA PHE A 45 8.87 -1.63 -6.68
C PHE A 45 7.53 -1.99 -7.33
N ALA A 46 7.18 -1.28 -8.41
CA ALA A 46 5.94 -1.46 -9.14
C ALA A 46 5.65 -2.93 -9.54
N VAL A 47 6.70 -3.74 -9.76
CA VAL A 47 6.58 -5.18 -10.08
C VAL A 47 5.87 -5.95 -8.95
N GLY A 48 6.20 -5.67 -7.69
CA GLY A 48 5.54 -6.31 -6.54
C GLY A 48 4.05 -5.95 -6.47
N PHE A 49 3.71 -4.71 -6.80
CA PHE A 49 2.32 -4.28 -6.86
C PHE A 49 1.55 -4.94 -8.03
N THR A 50 2.19 -5.14 -9.18
CA THR A 50 1.62 -5.91 -10.29
C THR A 50 1.31 -7.36 -9.89
N PHE A 51 2.22 -8.02 -9.16
CA PHE A 51 1.98 -9.40 -8.68
C PHE A 51 0.75 -9.49 -7.79
N LEU A 52 0.55 -8.49 -6.92
CA LEU A 52 -0.60 -8.43 -6.04
C LEU A 52 -1.93 -8.38 -6.81
N ILE A 53 -2.02 -7.48 -7.80
CA ILE A 53 -3.24 -7.31 -8.62
C ILE A 53 -3.50 -8.52 -9.52
N VAL A 54 -2.46 -9.05 -10.17
CA VAL A 54 -2.60 -10.25 -11.02
C VAL A 54 -2.98 -11.47 -10.18
N GLY A 55 -2.40 -11.59 -8.98
CA GLY A 55 -2.67 -12.66 -8.03
C GLY A 55 -4.02 -12.55 -7.33
N ARG A 56 -4.77 -11.46 -7.55
CA ARG A 56 -6.06 -11.16 -6.87
C ARG A 56 -5.93 -11.28 -5.35
N ALA A 57 -4.82 -10.79 -4.81
CA ALA A 57 -4.52 -10.90 -3.39
C ALA A 57 -5.15 -9.72 -2.63
N GLU A 58 -5.84 -10.01 -1.53
CA GLU A 58 -6.67 -9.03 -0.80
C GLU A 58 -5.83 -8.07 0.04
N LEU A 59 -5.57 -6.88 -0.50
CA LEU A 59 -4.90 -5.81 0.25
C LEU A 59 -5.93 -4.98 1.04
N PHE A 60 -5.51 -4.51 2.21
CA PHE A 60 -6.32 -3.68 3.12
C PHE A 60 -7.10 -2.56 2.41
N ASN A 61 -6.44 -1.78 1.55
CA ASN A 61 -7.07 -0.63 0.86
C ASN A 61 -7.95 -1.01 -0.34
N GLU A 62 -7.79 -2.21 -0.93
CA GLU A 62 -8.63 -2.63 -2.06
C GLU A 62 -10.09 -2.82 -1.66
N ASN A 63 -10.28 -3.19 -0.39
CA ASN A 63 -11.57 -3.40 0.26
C ASN A 63 -12.31 -2.07 0.59
N PHE A 64 -11.84 -0.93 0.10
CA PHE A 64 -12.50 0.36 0.29
C PHE A 64 -13.51 0.69 -0.79
N PHE A 65 -13.36 0.17 -2.02
CA PHE A 65 -14.25 0.52 -3.13
C PHE A 65 -15.51 -0.37 -3.14
N ASP A 66 -15.42 -1.61 -3.65
CA ASP A 66 -16.59 -2.46 -3.88
C ASP A 66 -17.45 -2.73 -2.63
N PRO A 67 -16.89 -3.07 -1.45
CA PRO A 67 -17.72 -3.37 -0.27
C PRO A 67 -18.45 -2.13 0.27
N VAL A 68 -17.84 -0.95 0.15
CA VAL A 68 -18.43 0.31 0.61
C VAL A 68 -19.47 0.80 -0.39
N ALA A 69 -19.17 0.71 -1.68
CA ALA A 69 -20.11 0.95 -2.76
C ALA A 69 -21.41 0.17 -2.56
N ALA A 70 -21.30 -1.14 -2.33
CA ALA A 70 -22.44 -2.01 -2.04
C ALA A 70 -23.20 -1.60 -0.77
N ALA A 71 -22.49 -1.21 0.31
CA ALA A 71 -23.14 -0.76 1.54
C ALA A 71 -23.93 0.55 1.35
N VAL A 72 -23.42 1.47 0.53
CA VAL A 72 -24.08 2.74 0.20
C VAL A 72 -25.31 2.52 -0.68
N GLU A 73 -25.22 1.65 -1.69
CA GLU A 73 -26.33 1.36 -2.60
C GLU A 73 -27.53 0.71 -1.91
N ASN A 74 -27.29 -0.12 -0.89
CA ASN A 74 -28.35 -0.85 -0.18
C ASN A 74 -28.89 -0.09 1.06
N ASP A 75 -28.43 1.13 1.34
CA ASP A 75 -28.77 1.94 2.54
C ASP A 75 -28.58 1.16 3.87
N ASP A 76 -27.63 0.24 3.86
CA ASP A 76 -27.48 -0.79 4.88
C ASP A 76 -26.53 -0.33 5.99
N SER A 77 -27.01 0.59 6.84
CA SER A 77 -26.24 1.13 7.98
C SER A 77 -25.68 0.06 8.95
N TRP A 78 -26.23 -1.16 8.94
CA TRP A 78 -25.72 -2.30 9.71
C TRP A 78 -24.40 -2.87 9.19
N MET A 79 -23.99 -2.54 7.96
CA MET A 79 -22.75 -3.03 7.33
C MET A 79 -21.47 -2.36 7.85
N VAL A 80 -21.57 -1.29 8.65
CA VAL A 80 -20.39 -0.62 9.24
C VAL A 80 -19.57 -1.59 10.11
N GLY A 81 -20.22 -2.39 10.95
CA GLY A 81 -19.53 -3.40 11.79
C GLY A 81 -18.79 -4.46 10.98
N PRO A 82 -19.45 -5.11 10.01
CA PRO A 82 -18.80 -6.02 9.06
C PRO A 82 -17.61 -5.40 8.29
N LEU A 83 -17.73 -4.16 7.81
CA LEU A 83 -16.65 -3.45 7.10
C LEU A 83 -15.45 -3.21 8.01
N LEU A 84 -15.68 -2.70 9.23
CA LEU A 84 -14.61 -2.50 10.22
C LEU A 84 -13.89 -3.82 10.56
N ARG A 85 -14.65 -4.93 10.65
CA ARG A 85 -14.07 -6.26 10.85
C ARG A 85 -13.23 -6.68 9.66
N LEU A 86 -13.74 -6.55 8.44
CA LEU A 86 -13.03 -6.88 7.20
C LEU A 86 -11.70 -6.12 7.15
N TRP A 87 -11.74 -4.80 7.29
CA TRP A 87 -10.58 -3.92 7.28
C TRP A 87 -9.56 -4.25 8.37
N SER A 88 -10.01 -4.49 9.61
CA SER A 88 -9.10 -4.85 10.70
C SER A 88 -8.43 -6.21 10.45
N VAL A 89 -9.19 -7.19 9.95
CA VAL A 89 -8.68 -8.53 9.63
C VAL A 89 -7.70 -8.49 8.47
N THR A 90 -8.02 -7.83 7.35
CA THR A 90 -7.13 -7.71 6.19
C THR A 90 -5.86 -6.96 6.55
N PHE A 91 -5.96 -5.86 7.30
CA PHE A 91 -4.80 -5.11 7.80
C PHE A 91 -3.83 -6.00 8.59
N VAL A 92 -4.34 -6.73 9.58
CA VAL A 92 -3.51 -7.62 10.42
C VAL A 92 -2.91 -8.74 9.59
N LEU A 93 -3.70 -9.39 8.73
CA LEU A 93 -3.23 -10.51 7.92
C LEU A 93 -2.19 -10.10 6.87
N ASN A 94 -2.32 -8.90 6.28
CA ASN A 94 -1.30 -8.36 5.40
C ASN A 94 0.02 -8.17 6.16
N LEU A 95 0.00 -7.66 7.38
CA LEU A 95 1.22 -7.54 8.19
C LEU A 95 1.77 -8.92 8.60
N VAL A 96 0.91 -9.87 8.99
CA VAL A 96 1.30 -11.26 9.30
C VAL A 96 1.95 -11.93 8.09
N GLY A 97 1.51 -11.63 6.87
CA GLY A 97 2.13 -12.13 5.66
C GLY A 97 3.45 -11.45 5.30
N GLY A 98 3.54 -10.13 5.47
CA GLY A 98 4.72 -9.37 5.06
C GLY A 98 5.87 -9.41 6.08
N VAL A 99 5.59 -9.22 7.37
CA VAL A 99 6.63 -9.07 8.42
C VAL A 99 7.60 -10.26 8.50
N PRO A 100 7.14 -11.54 8.47
CA PRO A 100 8.07 -12.68 8.47
C PRO A 100 8.99 -12.69 7.25
N PHE A 101 8.49 -12.27 6.09
CA PHE A 101 9.29 -12.20 4.86
C PHE A 101 10.27 -11.03 4.88
N VAL A 102 9.89 -9.90 5.49
CA VAL A 102 10.84 -8.81 5.77
C VAL A 102 12.01 -9.34 6.60
N TRP A 103 11.73 -10.04 7.70
CA TRP A 103 12.78 -10.64 8.55
C TRP A 103 13.63 -11.66 7.81
N LEU A 104 13.03 -12.48 6.95
CA LEU A 104 13.76 -13.43 6.11
C LEU A 104 14.75 -12.72 5.18
N LEU A 105 14.32 -11.64 4.53
CA LEU A 105 15.19 -10.84 3.64
C LEU A 105 16.17 -9.94 4.40
N SER A 106 15.96 -9.73 5.70
CA SER A 106 16.88 -8.99 6.56
C SER A 106 18.03 -9.83 7.12
N VAL A 107 18.07 -11.14 6.85
CA VAL A 107 19.22 -11.98 7.17
C VAL A 107 20.46 -11.47 6.42
N GLU A 108 21.59 -11.41 7.13
CA GLU A 108 22.86 -10.92 6.56
C GLU A 108 23.22 -11.66 5.27
N GLY A 109 23.50 -10.91 4.21
CA GLY A 109 23.83 -11.43 2.88
C GLY A 109 22.63 -11.84 2.01
N ALA A 110 21.39 -11.79 2.51
CA ALA A 110 20.21 -12.10 1.69
C ALA A 110 19.92 -11.02 0.64
N LEU A 111 20.07 -9.74 1.01
CA LEU A 111 20.07 -8.62 0.07
C LEU A 111 21.50 -8.21 -0.29
N PRO A 112 21.75 -7.78 -1.54
CA PRO A 112 23.06 -7.31 -1.96
C PRO A 112 23.48 -6.03 -1.24
N HIS A 113 24.78 -5.74 -1.30
CA HIS A 113 25.37 -4.58 -0.65
C HIS A 113 24.68 -3.27 -1.05
N GLY A 114 24.45 -2.39 -0.07
CA GLY A 114 23.76 -1.10 -0.24
C GLY A 114 22.23 -1.17 -0.21
N ALA A 115 21.61 -2.32 -0.49
CA ALA A 115 20.14 -2.44 -0.47
C ALA A 115 19.55 -2.29 0.95
N PRO A 116 20.14 -2.88 2.01
CA PRO A 116 19.72 -2.60 3.38
C PRO A 116 19.75 -1.11 3.73
N GLU A 117 20.83 -0.40 3.37
CA GLU A 117 20.97 1.04 3.63
C GLU A 117 19.90 1.85 2.92
N ALA A 118 19.60 1.54 1.65
CA ALA A 118 18.54 2.21 0.90
C ALA A 118 17.17 2.09 1.59
N LEU A 119 16.82 0.90 2.07
CA LEU A 119 15.56 0.65 2.78
C LEU A 119 15.53 1.32 4.17
N THR A 120 16.65 1.28 4.90
CA THR A 120 16.78 1.91 6.23
C THR A 120 16.59 3.43 6.16
N VAL A 121 17.22 4.11 5.19
CA VAL A 121 17.12 5.57 5.03
C VAL A 121 15.66 5.99 4.81
N VAL A 122 14.94 5.29 3.92
CA VAL A 122 13.54 5.63 3.64
C VAL A 122 12.64 5.33 4.85
N ALA A 123 12.90 4.24 5.59
CA ALA A 123 12.18 3.93 6.82
C ALA A 123 12.34 5.03 7.89
N GLU A 124 13.55 5.55 8.08
CA GLU A 124 13.82 6.67 8.98
C GLU A 124 13.11 7.95 8.52
N GLU A 125 13.19 8.27 7.24
CA GLU A 125 12.48 9.43 6.67
C GLU A 125 10.97 9.35 6.89
N ILE A 126 10.38 8.16 6.73
CA ILE A 126 8.94 7.94 6.96
C ILE A 126 8.57 8.31 8.39
N VAL A 127 9.28 7.78 9.39
CA VAL A 127 8.89 7.98 10.80
C VAL A 127 9.17 9.40 11.28
N HIS A 128 10.11 10.12 10.69
CA HIS A 128 10.44 11.50 11.07
C HIS A 128 9.56 12.57 10.42
N ARG A 129 8.68 12.21 9.48
CA ARG A 129 7.72 13.17 8.89
C ARG A 129 6.78 13.73 9.96
N SER A 130 6.35 14.97 9.76
CA SER A 130 5.29 15.53 10.60
C SER A 130 3.98 14.76 10.37
N ALA A 131 3.18 14.60 11.43
CA ALA A 131 1.91 13.87 11.34
C ALA A 131 0.97 14.48 10.30
N ALA A 132 0.97 15.81 10.15
CA ALA A 132 0.16 16.49 9.13
C ALA A 132 0.62 16.15 7.70
N ALA A 133 1.92 16.18 7.44
CA ALA A 133 2.45 15.82 6.13
C ALA A 133 2.19 14.35 5.80
N GLU A 134 2.43 13.44 6.74
CA GLU A 134 2.19 12.02 6.54
C GLU A 134 0.69 11.71 6.39
N PHE A 135 -0.18 12.41 7.11
CA PHE A 135 -1.64 12.29 6.94
C PHE A 135 -2.07 12.70 5.53
N VAL A 136 -1.58 13.82 4.99
CA VAL A 136 -1.92 14.27 3.63
C VAL A 136 -1.41 13.26 2.60
N LYS A 137 -0.19 12.74 2.79
CA LYS A 137 0.37 11.71 1.91
C LYS A 137 -0.43 10.41 1.96
N ALA A 138 -0.91 10.05 3.14
CA ALA A 138 -1.75 8.90 3.33
C ALA A 138 -3.16 9.11 2.76
N PHE A 139 -3.72 10.31 2.85
CA PHE A 139 -4.98 10.65 2.21
C PHE A 139 -4.89 10.46 0.69
N THR A 140 -3.90 11.05 0.04
CA THR A 140 -3.68 10.90 -1.41
C THR A 140 -3.35 9.45 -1.78
N GLY A 141 -2.61 8.73 -0.95
CA GLY A 141 -2.32 7.30 -1.17
C GLY A 141 -3.58 6.41 -1.08
N GLY A 142 -4.46 6.67 -0.13
CA GLY A 142 -5.75 5.97 0.00
C GLY A 142 -6.67 6.24 -1.20
N ALA A 143 -6.76 7.50 -1.62
CA ALA A 143 -7.49 7.89 -2.82
C ALA A 143 -6.92 7.23 -4.09
N LEU A 144 -5.59 7.18 -4.23
CA LEU A 144 -4.92 6.57 -5.38
C LEU A 144 -5.22 5.06 -5.51
N VAL A 145 -5.16 4.30 -4.40
CA VAL A 145 -5.46 2.87 -4.45
C VAL A 145 -6.95 2.59 -4.64
N THR A 146 -7.82 3.43 -4.08
CA THR A 146 -9.26 3.34 -4.36
C THR A 146 -9.57 3.64 -5.84
N LEU A 147 -8.88 4.62 -6.43
CA LEU A 147 -8.96 4.90 -7.86
C LEU A 147 -8.50 3.71 -8.68
N LEU A 148 -7.47 2.98 -8.24
CA LEU A 148 -7.08 1.73 -8.89
C LEU A 148 -8.21 0.71 -8.87
N SER A 149 -8.83 0.44 -7.71
CA SER A 149 -9.96 -0.49 -7.62
C SER A 149 -11.10 -0.10 -8.57
N PHE A 150 -11.44 1.18 -8.60
CA PHE A 150 -12.42 1.74 -9.54
C PHE A 150 -12.04 1.48 -11.01
N MET A 151 -10.79 1.75 -11.40
CA MET A 151 -10.32 1.51 -12.76
C MET A 151 -10.28 0.02 -13.12
N LEU A 152 -9.92 -0.84 -12.16
CA LEU A 152 -9.89 -2.29 -12.33
C LEU A 152 -11.30 -2.88 -12.55
N ALA A 153 -12.33 -2.27 -11.96
CA ALA A 153 -13.73 -2.62 -12.22
C ALA A 153 -14.16 -2.26 -13.65
N ALA A 154 -13.53 -1.25 -14.26
CA ALA A 154 -13.85 -0.78 -15.62
C ALA A 154 -13.08 -1.51 -16.75
N VAL A 155 -12.16 -2.42 -16.42
CA VAL A 155 -11.32 -3.12 -17.43
C VAL A 155 -11.37 -4.64 -17.30
N ASP A 156 -11.47 -5.30 -18.47
CA ASP A 156 -11.59 -6.76 -18.57
C ASP A 156 -10.26 -7.45 -18.92
N SER A 157 -9.30 -6.74 -19.51
CA SER A 157 -8.05 -7.36 -19.99
C SER A 157 -6.99 -7.46 -18.89
N VAL A 158 -6.31 -8.61 -18.82
CA VAL A 158 -5.18 -8.83 -17.90
C VAL A 158 -4.06 -7.82 -18.17
N GLY A 159 -3.81 -7.47 -19.44
CA GLY A 159 -2.82 -6.47 -19.83
C GLY A 159 -3.11 -5.08 -19.25
N SER A 160 -4.36 -4.61 -19.35
CA SER A 160 -4.80 -3.34 -18.76
C SER A 160 -4.61 -3.32 -17.25
N ARG A 161 -4.97 -4.41 -16.57
CA ARG A 161 -4.80 -4.55 -15.11
C ARG A 161 -3.33 -4.48 -14.70
N ILE A 162 -2.45 -5.16 -15.43
CA ILE A 162 -0.99 -5.11 -15.21
C ILE A 162 -0.47 -3.69 -15.33
N VAL A 163 -0.84 -2.99 -16.41
CA VAL A 163 -0.37 -1.62 -16.69
C VAL A 163 -0.84 -0.66 -15.60
N MET A 164 -2.12 -0.72 -15.21
CA MET A 164 -2.66 0.13 -14.14
C MET A 164 -2.00 -0.15 -12.79
N ALA A 165 -1.84 -1.43 -12.43
CA ALA A 165 -1.15 -1.85 -11.22
C ALA A 165 0.30 -1.37 -11.17
N TYR A 166 1.01 -1.47 -12.30
CA TYR A 166 2.39 -1.02 -12.41
C TYR A 166 2.50 0.49 -12.21
N PHE A 167 1.66 1.29 -12.88
CA PHE A 167 1.68 2.74 -12.70
C PHE A 167 1.32 3.17 -11.27
N VAL A 168 0.32 2.54 -10.66
CA VAL A 168 -0.06 2.85 -9.28
C VAL A 168 1.03 2.44 -8.30
N GLY A 169 1.60 1.24 -8.46
CA GLY A 169 2.74 0.78 -7.66
C GLY A 169 3.94 1.71 -7.76
N PHE A 170 4.26 2.20 -8.97
CA PHE A 170 5.29 3.21 -9.17
C PHE A 170 4.95 4.52 -8.44
N LEU A 171 3.75 5.06 -8.65
CA LEU A 171 3.32 6.31 -8.00
C LEU A 171 3.40 6.19 -6.47
N LEU A 172 3.02 5.06 -5.87
CA LEU A 172 3.10 4.83 -4.42
C LEU A 172 4.50 5.07 -3.83
N THR A 173 5.56 5.00 -4.63
CA THR A 173 6.95 5.23 -4.16
C THR A 173 7.49 6.63 -4.43
N LEU A 174 6.86 7.41 -5.32
CA LEU A 174 7.35 8.73 -5.73
C LEU A 174 7.03 9.88 -4.74
N GLY A 175 6.20 9.62 -3.72
CA GLY A 175 6.36 10.37 -2.48
C GLY A 175 5.39 11.51 -2.14
N PRO A 176 4.24 11.74 -2.81
CA PRO A 176 3.11 12.22 -2.05
C PRO A 176 2.16 11.10 -1.68
N PHE A 177 2.48 9.83 -1.92
CA PHE A 177 1.55 8.72 -1.67
C PHE A 177 2.10 7.82 -0.57
N SER A 178 1.35 7.65 0.50
CA SER A 178 1.68 6.73 1.59
C SER A 178 0.56 5.72 1.72
N HIS A 179 0.91 4.45 1.86
CA HIS A 179 -0.04 3.36 1.88
C HIS A 179 0.21 2.52 3.12
N ALA A 180 -0.83 2.24 3.90
CA ALA A 180 -0.75 1.65 5.22
C ALA A 180 0.15 0.40 5.26
N ILE A 181 -0.13 -0.61 4.43
CA ILE A 181 0.67 -1.84 4.43
C ILE A 181 2.12 -1.61 3.94
N VAL A 182 2.28 -0.93 2.80
CA VAL A 182 3.59 -0.60 2.21
C VAL A 182 4.45 0.18 3.23
N THR A 183 3.92 1.27 3.78
CA THR A 183 4.62 2.10 4.76
C THR A 183 5.03 1.29 5.99
N MET A 184 4.13 0.49 6.56
CA MET A 184 4.44 -0.31 7.76
C MET A 184 5.51 -1.36 7.47
N LEU A 185 5.42 -2.08 6.34
CA LEU A 185 6.44 -3.06 5.95
C LEU A 185 7.80 -2.39 5.66
N HIS A 186 7.83 -1.19 5.09
CA HIS A 186 9.06 -0.44 4.87
C HIS A 186 9.70 -0.03 6.20
N VAL A 187 8.91 0.45 7.16
CA VAL A 187 9.42 0.76 8.51
C VAL A 187 9.93 -0.48 9.22
N VAL A 188 9.26 -1.63 9.06
CA VAL A 188 9.74 -2.92 9.59
C VAL A 188 11.07 -3.34 8.96
N PHE A 189 11.28 -3.08 7.66
CA PHE A 189 12.60 -3.29 7.03
C PHE A 189 13.68 -2.45 7.71
N GLY A 190 13.43 -1.16 7.95
CA GLY A 190 14.36 -0.29 8.68
C GLY A 190 14.69 -0.84 10.06
N VAL A 191 13.68 -1.21 10.84
CA VAL A 191 13.87 -1.82 12.17
C VAL A 191 14.70 -3.11 12.08
N ALA A 192 14.38 -3.98 11.12
CA ALA A 192 15.09 -5.24 10.93
C ALA A 192 16.56 -5.06 10.52
N PHE A 193 16.89 -3.94 9.86
CA PHE A 193 18.26 -3.54 9.53
C PHE A 193 18.92 -2.63 10.58
N GLY A 194 18.30 -2.42 11.73
CA GLY A 194 18.89 -1.71 12.86
C GLY A 194 18.66 -0.19 12.88
N ALA A 195 17.70 0.33 12.10
CA ALA A 195 17.26 1.72 12.23
C ALA A 195 16.80 1.99 13.68
N PRO A 196 17.11 3.15 14.28
CA PRO A 196 16.75 3.50 15.65
C PRO A 196 15.29 3.93 15.77
N ILE A 197 14.36 3.10 15.27
CA ILE A 197 12.93 3.38 15.22
C ILE A 197 12.24 2.71 16.41
N GLY A 198 11.65 3.52 17.29
CA GLY A 198 10.95 3.03 18.47
C GLY A 198 9.51 2.58 18.20
N LEU A 199 8.96 1.78 19.12
CA LEU A 199 7.55 1.35 19.04
C LEU A 199 6.56 2.53 18.98
N ALA A 200 6.87 3.63 19.68
CA ALA A 200 6.04 4.83 19.69
C ALA A 200 5.97 5.52 18.31
N GLU A 201 7.09 5.57 17.61
CA GLU A 201 7.18 6.15 16.26
C GLU A 201 6.46 5.27 15.25
N PHE A 202 6.70 3.95 15.32
CA PHE A 202 5.98 2.97 14.51
C PHE A 202 4.46 3.04 14.73
N ALA A 203 4.01 3.12 15.98
CA ALA A 203 2.60 3.23 16.32
C ALA A 203 1.98 4.55 15.83
N ARG A 204 2.68 5.69 16.02
CA ARG A 204 2.25 6.99 15.50
C ARG A 204 2.08 6.95 13.99
N THR A 205 3.09 6.49 13.27
CA THR A 205 3.05 6.36 11.80
C THR A 205 1.92 5.44 11.38
N THR A 206 1.74 4.31 12.07
CA THR A 206 0.67 3.35 11.79
C THR A 206 -0.71 4.00 11.88
N VAL A 207 -0.99 4.72 12.97
CA VAL A 207 -2.28 5.38 13.18
C VAL A 207 -2.51 6.48 12.14
N VAL A 208 -1.52 7.35 11.92
CA VAL A 208 -1.65 8.48 10.98
C VAL A 208 -1.87 8.01 9.56
N VAL A 209 -1.09 7.03 9.10
CA VAL A 209 -1.16 6.53 7.73
C VAL A 209 -2.44 5.73 7.50
N THR A 210 -2.83 4.86 8.43
CA THR A 210 -4.09 4.10 8.31
C THR A 210 -5.29 5.05 8.32
N ALA A 211 -5.32 6.07 9.19
CA ALA A 211 -6.38 7.06 9.21
C ALA A 211 -6.46 7.86 7.90
N GLY A 212 -5.32 8.36 7.39
CA GLY A 212 -5.28 9.07 6.12
C GLY A 212 -5.77 8.20 4.96
N ASN A 213 -5.31 6.95 4.87
CA ASN A 213 -5.75 5.99 3.86
C ASN A 213 -7.27 5.76 3.88
N LEU A 214 -7.85 5.53 5.06
CA LEU A 214 -9.29 5.36 5.21
C LEU A 214 -10.05 6.62 4.74
N VAL A 215 -9.65 7.80 5.22
CA VAL A 215 -10.34 9.06 4.86
C VAL A 215 -10.23 9.35 3.36
N GLY A 216 -9.04 9.19 2.78
CA GLY A 216 -8.81 9.43 1.36
C GLY A 216 -9.52 8.43 0.45
N GLY A 217 -9.50 7.15 0.83
CA GLY A 217 -10.18 6.10 0.06
C GLY A 217 -11.69 6.24 0.10
N LEU A 218 -12.27 6.29 1.29
CA LEU A 218 -13.73 6.44 1.46
C LEU A 218 -14.26 7.76 0.88
N GLY A 219 -13.45 8.83 0.95
CA GLY A 219 -13.79 10.11 0.33
C GLY A 219 -14.00 10.00 -1.18
N LEU A 220 -13.14 9.25 -1.89
CA LEU A 220 -13.29 9.03 -3.32
C LEU A 220 -14.55 8.23 -3.65
N VAL A 221 -14.83 7.14 -2.92
CA VAL A 221 -16.04 6.33 -3.10
C VAL A 221 -17.30 7.16 -2.90
N THR A 222 -17.32 7.99 -1.86
CA THR A 222 -18.45 8.86 -1.55
C THR A 222 -18.72 9.83 -2.70
N VAL A 223 -17.67 10.45 -3.24
CA VAL A 223 -17.81 11.36 -4.39
C VAL A 223 -18.33 10.63 -5.62
N THR A 224 -17.78 9.46 -5.97
CA THR A 224 -18.20 8.71 -7.16
C THR A 224 -19.65 8.21 -7.06
N HIS A 225 -20.09 7.77 -5.88
CA HIS A 225 -21.48 7.33 -5.69
C HIS A 225 -22.47 8.50 -5.71
N ILE A 226 -22.13 9.63 -5.09
CA ILE A 226 -23.00 10.81 -5.13
C ILE A 226 -23.18 11.29 -6.58
N THR A 227 -22.11 11.36 -7.37
CA THR A 227 -22.21 11.81 -8.77
C THR A 227 -22.98 10.83 -9.64
N GLN A 228 -22.78 9.51 -9.48
CA GLN A 228 -23.57 8.49 -10.18
C GLN A 228 -25.06 8.55 -9.83
N ALA A 229 -25.40 8.67 -8.54
CA ALA A 229 -26.77 8.75 -8.06
C ALA A 229 -27.48 10.05 -8.52
N MET A 230 -26.74 11.15 -8.68
CA MET A 230 -27.27 12.40 -9.25
C MET A 230 -27.55 12.25 -10.75
N GLY A 231 -26.61 11.68 -11.53
CA GLY A 231 -26.81 11.48 -12.97
C GLY A 231 -27.99 10.56 -13.30
N ALA A 232 -28.17 9.46 -12.54
CA ALA A 232 -29.30 8.55 -12.73
C ALA A 232 -30.68 9.14 -12.40
N ARG A 233 -30.74 10.33 -11.77
CA ARG A 233 -31.99 11.08 -11.52
C ARG A 233 -32.28 12.13 -12.57
N GLU A 234 -31.31 12.43 -13.44
CA GLU A 234 -31.43 13.41 -14.53
C GLU A 234 -31.85 12.74 -15.86
N ASP A 235 -31.76 11.40 -15.94
CA ASP A 235 -32.27 10.55 -17.04
C ASP A 235 -33.70 10.03 -16.76
#